data_AF-A0A4Q6GXK7-F1
#
_entry.id   AF-A0A4Q6GXK7-F1
#
_cell.length_a   1.000
_cell.length_b   1.000
_cell.length_c   1.000
_cell.angle_alpha   90.00
_cell.angle_beta   90.00
_cell.angle_gamma   90.00
#
_symmetry.space_group_name_H-M   'P 1'
#
loop_
_entity.id
_entity.type
_entity.pdbx_description
1 polymer ?
#
loop_
_entity_poly.entity_id
_entity_poly.type
_entity_poly.pdbx_seq_one_letter_code
_entity_poly.pdbx_strand_id
1 'polypeptide(L)' 'MPRLKLDPIRSRNLQNDYARWLLQEKRERTPANGKLFARRNTPGGKRFHGFTEAQVCTIIGGDYYDESR' A
#
# COMPACT_ATOMS: atom_id res chain seq x y z
N MET A 1 -8.26 -17.91 -2.81
CA MET A 1 -8.61 -16.48 -3.02
C MET A 1 -8.65 -16.21 -4.51
N PRO A 2 -9.78 -15.77 -5.11
CA PRO A 2 -9.82 -15.41 -6.52
C PRO A 2 -8.77 -14.32 -6.78
N ARG A 3 -7.91 -14.52 -7.79
CA ARG A 3 -6.88 -13.53 -8.16
C ARG A 3 -7.61 -12.26 -8.59
N LEU A 4 -7.62 -11.25 -7.71
CA LEU A 4 -8.04 -9.90 -8.06
C LEU A 4 -7.31 -9.51 -9.34
N LYS A 5 -8.04 -9.30 -10.43
CA LYS A 5 -7.50 -8.65 -11.62
C LYS A 5 -7.19 -7.22 -11.22
N LEU A 6 -6.00 -7.01 -10.66
CA LEU A 6 -5.48 -5.70 -10.33
C LEU A 6 -5.29 -4.94 -11.64
N ASP A 7 -5.89 -3.77 -11.74
CA ASP A 7 -5.62 -2.85 -12.84
C ASP A 7 -4.12 -2.49 -12.79
N PRO A 8 -3.34 -2.87 -13.83
CA PRO A 8 -1.89 -2.70 -13.80
C PRO A 8 -1.47 -1.23 -13.76
N ILE A 9 -2.28 -0.32 -14.32
CA ILE A 9 -2.00 1.12 -14.31
C ILE A 9 -2.17 1.66 -12.89
N ARG A 10 -3.27 1.31 -12.22
CA ARG A 10 -3.52 1.72 -10.84
C ARG A 10 -2.49 1.17 -9.87
N SER A 11 -2.08 -0.10 -10.07
CA SER A 11 -1.02 -0.72 -9.27
C SER A 11 0.32 0.01 -9.44
N ARG A 12 0.67 0.39 -10.67
CA ARG A 12 1.92 1.12 -10.94
C ARG A 12 1.89 2.52 -10.32
N ASN A 13 0.77 3.24 -10.47
CA ASN A 13 0.59 4.57 -9.87
C ASN A 13 0.70 4.52 -8.35
N LEU A 14 0.08 3.51 -7.72
CA LEU A 14 0.19 3.28 -6.29
C LEU A 14 1.65 3.07 -5.83
N GLN A 15 2.41 2.24 -6.55
CA GLN A 15 3.82 2.00 -6.21
C GLN A 15 4.67 3.28 -6.38
N ASN A 16 4.40 4.09 -7.39
CA ASN A 16 5.08 5.37 -7.60
C ASN A 16 4.76 6.38 -6.49
N ASP A 17 3.51 6.49 -6.07
CA ASP A 17 3.10 7.37 -4.97
C ASP A 17 3.75 6.95 -3.65
N TYR A 18 3.84 5.64 -3.41
CA TYR A 18 4.56 5.11 -2.25
C TYR A 18 6.05 5.47 -2.29
N ALA A 19 6.72 5.28 -3.43
CA ALA A 19 8.13 5.64 -3.58
C ALA A 19 8.39 7.14 -3.36
N ARG A 20 7.50 8.01 -3.88
CA ARG A 20 7.57 9.45 -3.66
C ARG A 20 7.40 9.82 -2.19
N TRP A 21 6.43 9.20 -1.51
CA TRP A 21 6.20 9.41 -0.09
C TRP A 21 7.41 9.00 0.76
N LEU A 22 8.04 7.85 0.45
CA LEU A 22 9.25 7.42 1.13
C LEU A 22 10.39 8.45 0.98
N LEU A 23 10.61 8.96 -0.23
CA LEU A 23 11.63 9.97 -0.50
C LEU A 23 11.35 11.29 0.24
N GLN A 24 10.10 11.75 0.22
CA GLN A 24 9.68 12.99 0.87
C GLN A 24 9.86 12.92 2.39
N GLU A 25 9.55 11.78 2.99
CA GLU A 25 9.63 11.55 4.43
C GLU A 25 11.01 11.05 4.89
N LYS A 26 11.96 10.87 3.96
CA LYS A 26 13.27 10.25 4.21
C LYS A 26 13.16 8.89 4.91
N ARG A 27 12.22 8.06 4.44
CA ARG A 27 11.93 6.72 4.97
C ARG A 27 12.46 5.64 4.04
N GLU A 28 12.83 4.52 4.63
CA GLU A 28 13.19 3.32 3.88
C GLU A 28 11.96 2.48 3.52
N ARG A 29 12.09 1.68 2.45
CA ARG A 29 11.04 0.76 2.02
C ARG A 29 10.95 -0.44 2.97
N THR A 30 10.12 -0.32 4.00
CA THR A 30 9.88 -1.39 4.99
C THR A 30 8.40 -1.77 5.05
N PRO A 31 8.05 -2.98 5.55
CA PRO A 31 6.65 -3.37 5.73
C PRO A 31 5.87 -2.42 6.64
N ALA A 32 6.51 -1.94 7.72
CA ALA A 32 5.93 -0.97 8.65
C ALA A 32 5.57 0.35 7.97
N ASN A 33 6.47 0.87 7.13
CA ASN A 33 6.21 2.09 6.35
C ASN A 33 5.11 1.86 5.29
N GLY A 34 5.03 0.65 4.72
CA GLY A 34 3.92 0.25 3.85
C GLY A 34 2.57 0.29 4.58
N LYS A 35 2.48 -0.31 5.78
CA LYS A 35 1.29 -0.26 6.64
C LYS A 35 0.90 1.18 6.97
N LEU A 36 1.88 2.03 7.33
CA LEU A 36 1.63 3.44 7.63
C LEU A 36 1.09 4.20 6.41
N PHE A 37 1.69 4.00 5.24
CA PHE A 37 1.25 4.59 3.99
C PHE A 37 -0.19 4.18 3.65
N ALA A 38 -0.52 2.90 3.80
CA ALA A 38 -1.87 2.40 3.56
C ALA A 38 -2.88 3.08 4.49
N ARG A 39 -2.68 3.00 5.82
CA ARG A 39 -3.56 3.65 6.82
C ARG A 39 -3.77 5.14 6.56
N ARG A 40 -2.71 5.85 6.19
CA ARG A 40 -2.76 7.28 5.88
C ARG A 40 -3.62 7.59 4.66
N ASN A 41 -3.57 6.75 3.63
CA ASN A 41 -4.24 7.00 2.36
C ASN A 41 -5.63 6.33 2.24
N THR A 42 -5.98 5.44 3.17
CA THR A 42 -7.31 4.81 3.27
C THR A 42 -8.04 5.14 4.59
N PRO A 43 -8.15 6.41 5.01
CA PRO A 43 -8.77 6.76 6.28
C PRO A 43 -10.26 6.38 6.29
N GLY A 44 -10.72 5.78 7.40
CA GLY A 44 -12.12 5.40 7.58
C GLY A 44 -12.64 4.38 6.55
N GLY A 45 -11.77 3.52 6.01
CA GLY A 45 -12.15 2.50 5.03
C GLY A 45 -12.32 3.02 3.60
N LYS A 46 -11.94 4.29 3.33
CA LYS A 46 -11.92 4.83 1.97
C LYS A 46 -10.93 4.08 1.08
N ARG A 47 -11.23 4.01 -0.21
CA ARG A 47 -10.37 3.32 -1.19
C ARG A 47 -9.34 4.29 -1.76
N PHE A 48 -8.08 3.86 -1.84
CA PHE A 48 -7.00 4.61 -2.45
C PHE A 48 -6.61 3.95 -3.78
N HIS A 49 -6.60 4.70 -4.88
CA HIS A 49 -6.50 4.14 -6.25
C HIS A 49 -7.56 3.04 -6.54
N GLY A 50 -8.70 3.08 -5.86
CA GLY A 50 -9.72 2.03 -5.93
C GLY A 50 -9.39 0.75 -5.14
N PHE A 51 -8.29 0.73 -4.40
CA PHE A 51 -7.87 -0.37 -3.53
C PHE A 51 -8.25 -0.10 -2.06
N THR A 52 -8.59 -1.16 -1.34
CA THR A 52 -8.74 -1.14 0.13
C THR A 52 -7.37 -1.07 0.81
N GLU A 53 -7.34 -0.75 2.10
CA GLU A 53 -6.09 -0.72 2.89
C GLU A 53 -5.27 -2.02 2.77
N ALA A 54 -5.94 -3.17 2.92
CA ALA A 54 -5.32 -4.48 2.80
C ALA A 54 -4.69 -4.69 1.41
N GLN A 55 -5.40 -4.31 0.35
CA GLN A 55 -4.90 -4.40 -1.02
C GLN A 55 -3.72 -3.45 -1.25
N VAL A 56 -3.78 -2.23 -0.73
CA VAL A 56 -2.68 -1.26 -0.83
C VAL A 56 -1.42 -1.83 -0.19
N CYS A 57 -1.52 -2.36 1.03
CA CYS A 57 -0.40 -3.01 1.72
C CYS A 57 0.19 -4.15 0.88
N THR A 58 -0.63 -5.07 0.41
CA THR A 58 -0.16 -6.19 -0.44
C THR A 58 0.55 -5.71 -1.70
N ILE A 59 0.05 -4.67 -2.38
CA ILE A 59 0.63 -4.17 -3.65
C ILE A 59 1.98 -3.49 -3.44
N ILE A 60 2.15 -2.71 -2.36
CA ILE A 60 3.40 -1.98 -2.08
C ILE A 60 4.45 -2.86 -1.39
N GLY A 61 4.08 -4.08 -1.00
CA GLY A 61 4.94 -5.04 -0.29
C GLY A 61 4.96 -4.84 1.22
N GLY A 62 3.97 -4.14 1.76
CA GLY A 62 3.70 -4.12 3.20
C GLY A 62 2.92 -5.37 3.56
N ASP A 63 3.52 -6.26 4.33
CA ASP A 63 2.84 -7.49 4.72
C ASP A 63 1.74 -7.15 5.73
N TYR A 64 0.49 -7.00 5.26
CA TYR A 64 -0.62 -6.44 6.06
C TYR A 64 -0.89 -7.25 7.33
N TYR A 65 -0.68 -8.57 7.25
CA TYR A 65 -0.93 -9.54 8.31
C TYR A 65 0.34 -10.02 9.03
N ASP A 66 1.51 -9.46 8.73
CA ASP A 66 2.73 -9.79 9.48
C ASP A 66 2.75 -9.01 10.81
N GLU A 67 1.83 -9.42 11.70
CA GLU A 67 1.91 -9.25 13.16
C GLU A 67 2.10 -10.63 13.82
N SER A 68 2.50 -11.63 13.04
CA SER A 68 2.62 -13.01 13.48
C SER A 68 3.99 -13.58 13.14
N ARG A 69 5.04 -13.08 13.81
CA ARG A 69 6.09 -13.94 14.35
C ARG A 69 6.92 -13.27 15.44
#